data_AF-A0A2V8L0K5-F1
#
_entry.id   AF-A0A2V8L0K5-F1
#
_cell.length_a   1.000
_cell.length_b   1.000
_cell.length_c   1.000
_cell.angle_alpha   90.00
_cell.angle_beta   90.00
_cell.angle_gamma   90.00
#
_symmetry.space_group_name_H-M   'P 1'
#
loop_
_entity.id
_entity.type
_entity.pdbx_description
1 polymer ?
#
loop_
_entity_poly.entity_id
_entity_poly.type
_entity_poly.pdbx_seq_one_letter_code
_entity_poly.pdbx_strand_id
1 'polypeptide(L)'
;MLRFLRVRNFALIDQLELHFEDGFNLLSGETGAGKSIIVDALGLLAGSKASAEMVRTGESRAIVEAVFEADLKAELGRLGLDAGDLEAEMIIRREISPDDRNRVFINNQPTTVSSLRELAPSLLDIHGQHEQQTLLDHARQLDLIDAYADSARLAGKVREIFTTVEAAEAELAELIAEHARKIERSDLLIFQRDEIQKTDPKPGEAEEVRRKLEVLSNAEKLLGAAARGYEALYEAETSVVSTIAQVERVLREAAQHDSRLERLIEQI
;
A
#
# COMPACT_ATOMS: atom_id res chain seq x y z
N MET A 1 -26.20 21.64 26.94
CA MET A 1 -27.66 21.81 27.06
C MET A 1 -28.24 22.20 25.70
N LEU A 2 -29.37 21.62 25.28
CA LEU A 2 -30.12 22.10 24.10
C LEU A 2 -30.82 23.42 24.43
N ARG A 3 -30.56 24.50 23.68
CA ARG A 3 -31.18 25.83 23.87
C ARG A 3 -32.26 26.13 22.83
N PHE A 4 -32.05 25.65 21.60
CA PHE A 4 -32.95 25.94 20.49
C PHE A 4 -33.06 24.77 19.54
N LEU A 5 -34.27 24.53 19.01
CA LEU A 5 -34.54 23.56 17.94
C LEU A 5 -35.42 24.23 16.89
N ARG A 6 -34.97 24.19 15.64
CA ARG A 6 -35.73 24.59 14.46
C ARG A 6 -35.91 23.40 13.53
N VAL A 7 -37.16 23.15 13.15
CA VAL A 7 -37.54 22.09 12.22
C VAL A 7 -38.34 22.72 11.09
N ARG A 8 -37.98 22.40 9.84
CA ARG A 8 -38.66 22.90 8.65
C ARG A 8 -38.90 21.76 7.67
N ASN A 9 -40.12 21.68 7.14
CA ASN A 9 -40.53 20.73 6.11
C ASN A 9 -40.22 19.26 6.46
N PHE A 10 -40.33 18.89 7.73
CA PHE A 10 -39.97 17.57 8.25
C PHE A 10 -41.23 16.81 8.69
N ALA A 11 -41.50 15.67 8.06
CA ALA A 11 -42.73 14.89 8.24
C ALA A 11 -43.99 15.78 8.14
N LEU A 12 -44.77 15.90 9.22
CA LEU A 12 -45.98 16.72 9.28
C LEU A 12 -45.74 18.18 9.67
N ILE A 13 -44.50 18.59 9.93
CA ILE A 13 -44.14 19.96 10.31
C ILE A 13 -43.76 20.78 9.08
N ASP A 14 -44.41 21.93 8.88
CA ASP A 14 -44.00 22.96 7.93
C ASP A 14 -42.86 23.81 8.51
N GLN A 15 -43.07 24.41 9.69
CA GLN A 15 -42.08 25.14 10.45
C GLN A 15 -42.38 25.04 11.95
N LEU A 16 -41.36 24.74 12.73
CA LEU A 16 -41.40 24.69 14.18
C LEU A 16 -40.11 25.31 14.73
N GLU A 17 -40.26 26.17 15.74
CA GLU A 17 -39.17 26.75 16.50
C GLU A 17 -39.48 26.58 18.00
N LEU A 18 -38.53 25.98 18.73
CA LEU A 18 -38.65 25.71 20.16
C LEU A 18 -37.43 26.27 20.89
N HIS A 19 -37.68 26.99 21.97
CA HIS A 19 -36.67 27.44 22.92
C HIS A 19 -36.77 26.59 24.19
N PHE A 20 -35.63 26.13 24.68
CA PHE A 20 -35.54 25.28 25.86
C PHE A 20 -34.87 26.05 27.00
N GLU A 21 -35.43 25.89 28.19
CA GLU A 21 -34.93 26.48 29.42
C GLU A 21 -34.20 25.44 30.27
N ASP A 22 -33.43 25.90 31.25
CA ASP A 22 -32.68 25.00 32.13
C ASP A 22 -33.62 24.07 32.94
N GLY A 23 -33.21 22.81 33.10
CA GLY A 23 -33.96 21.81 33.87
C GLY A 23 -35.06 21.10 33.09
N PHE A 24 -36.27 21.04 33.68
CA PHE A 24 -37.35 20.18 33.18
C PHE A 24 -38.24 20.91 32.17
N ASN A 25 -38.16 20.50 30.90
CA ASN A 25 -39.02 20.99 29.83
C ASN A 25 -40.11 19.94 29.54
N LEU A 26 -41.39 20.31 29.69
CA LEU A 26 -42.52 19.43 29.44
C LEU A 26 -43.26 19.83 28.15
N LEU A 27 -43.22 18.96 27.15
CA LEU A 27 -43.99 19.08 25.91
C LEU A 27 -45.28 18.27 26.03
N SER A 28 -46.43 18.94 25.99
CA SER A 28 -47.76 18.33 25.98
C SER A 28 -48.56 18.74 24.74
N GLY A 29 -49.49 17.91 24.31
CA GLY A 29 -50.36 18.19 23.16
C GLY A 29 -51.51 17.18 23.05
N GLU A 30 -52.41 17.41 22.10
CA GLU A 30 -53.62 16.60 21.90
C GLU A 30 -53.32 15.25 21.23
N THR A 31 -52.32 15.20 20.34
CA THR A 31 -51.91 13.97 19.65
C THR A 31 -50.42 13.68 19.91
N GLY A 32 -50.07 12.39 20.03
CA GLY A 32 -48.68 11.96 20.24
C GLY A 32 -47.75 12.20 19.04
N ALA A 33 -48.31 12.49 17.86
CA ALA A 33 -47.55 12.65 16.62
C ALA A 33 -46.55 13.82 16.67
N GLY A 34 -46.94 14.97 17.22
CA GLY A 34 -46.05 16.13 17.30
C GLY A 34 -44.83 15.89 18.20
N LYS A 35 -45.03 15.21 19.33
CA LYS A 35 -43.95 14.84 20.24
C LYS A 35 -42.98 13.84 19.59
N SER A 36 -43.51 12.81 18.93
CA SER A 36 -42.66 11.83 18.23
C SER A 36 -41.82 12.48 17.14
N ILE A 37 -42.38 13.41 16.36
CA ILE A 37 -41.63 14.11 15.29
C ILE A 37 -40.48 14.95 15.87
N ILE A 38 -40.68 15.58 17.04
CA ILE A 38 -39.60 16.32 17.73
C ILE A 38 -38.49 15.35 18.17
N VAL A 39 -38.86 14.20 18.72
CA VAL A 39 -37.91 13.14 19.12
C VAL A 39 -37.14 12.63 17.90
N ASP A 40 -37.82 12.35 16.79
CA ASP A 40 -37.20 11.92 15.54
C ASP A 40 -36.24 12.98 14.97
N ALA A 41 -36.60 14.27 15.07
CA ALA A 41 -35.73 15.37 14.67
C ALA A 41 -34.47 15.46 15.53
N LEU A 42 -34.58 15.28 16.86
CA LEU A 42 -33.42 15.20 17.75
C LEU A 42 -32.57 13.95 17.47
N GLY A 43 -33.19 12.80 17.21
CA GLY A 43 -32.50 11.58 16.80
C GLY A 43 -31.73 11.77 15.48
N LEU A 44 -32.30 12.53 14.55
CA LEU A 44 -31.60 12.92 13.33
C LEU A 44 -30.38 13.79 13.65
N LEU A 45 -30.45 14.73 14.59
CA LEU A 45 -29.28 15.47 15.07
C LEU A 45 -28.32 14.63 15.90
N ALA A 46 -28.72 13.44 16.35
CA ALA A 46 -27.89 12.44 17.03
C ALA A 46 -27.16 11.48 16.06
N GLY A 47 -27.44 11.55 14.75
CA GLY A 47 -26.84 10.65 13.76
C GLY A 47 -27.68 9.43 13.38
N SER A 48 -28.97 9.41 13.74
CA SER A 48 -29.94 8.43 13.21
C SER A 48 -30.02 8.47 11.69
N LYS A 49 -30.50 7.38 11.08
CA LYS A 49 -30.60 7.26 9.62
C LYS A 49 -31.62 8.29 9.10
N ALA A 50 -31.23 9.06 8.08
CA ALA A 50 -32.14 9.91 7.34
C ALA A 50 -32.90 9.07 6.29
N SER A 51 -34.14 9.43 6.00
CA SER A 51 -34.96 8.86 4.93
C SER A 51 -35.63 9.98 4.14
N ALA A 52 -35.75 9.83 2.81
CA ALA A 52 -36.54 10.74 1.98
C ALA A 52 -38.01 10.89 2.47
N GLU A 53 -38.57 9.87 3.12
CA GLU A 53 -39.92 9.91 3.72
C GLU A 53 -40.06 10.94 4.84
N MET A 54 -38.94 11.38 5.42
CA MET A 54 -38.93 12.44 6.42
C MET A 54 -39.12 13.83 5.78
N VAL A 55 -39.00 13.96 4.46
CA VAL A 55 -39.28 15.22 3.78
C VAL A 55 -40.78 15.35 3.58
N ARG A 56 -41.34 16.48 4.03
CA ARG A 56 -42.77 16.78 3.87
C ARG A 56 -43.18 16.71 2.39
N THR A 57 -44.33 16.08 2.12
CA THR A 57 -44.86 15.93 0.76
C THR A 57 -44.97 17.26 0.04
N GLY A 58 -44.40 17.35 -1.16
CA GLY A 58 -44.39 18.56 -2.00
C GLY A 58 -43.21 19.51 -1.74
N GLU A 59 -42.39 19.24 -0.73
CA GLU A 59 -41.22 20.06 -0.40
C GLU A 59 -39.93 19.52 -1.02
N SER A 60 -39.01 20.44 -1.34
CA SER A 60 -37.72 20.10 -1.98
C SER A 60 -36.64 19.68 -0.99
N ARG A 61 -36.81 20.00 0.30
CA ARG A 61 -35.87 19.65 1.39
C ARG A 61 -36.51 19.80 2.76
N ALA A 62 -36.06 18.99 3.71
CA ALA A 62 -36.27 19.14 5.14
C ALA A 62 -34.99 19.68 5.82
N ILE A 63 -35.15 20.53 6.83
CA ILE A 63 -34.03 21.08 7.61
C ILE A 63 -34.34 20.91 9.09
N VAL A 64 -33.39 20.30 9.81
CA VAL A 64 -33.40 20.24 11.27
C VAL A 64 -32.14 20.92 11.77
N GLU A 65 -32.29 21.88 12.68
CA GLU A 65 -31.19 22.64 13.24
C GLU A 65 -31.37 22.80 14.75
N ALA A 66 -30.29 22.68 15.51
CA ALA A 66 -30.30 22.92 16.94
C ALA A 66 -29.07 23.69 17.39
N VAL A 67 -29.25 24.45 18.48
CA VAL A 67 -28.16 25.13 19.19
C VAL A 67 -27.99 24.46 20.54
N PHE A 68 -26.79 23.98 20.80
CA PHE A 68 -26.38 23.40 22.06
C PHE A 68 -25.39 24.33 22.76
N GLU A 69 -25.57 24.56 24.04
CA GLU A 69 -24.56 25.14 24.91
C GLU A 69 -23.70 24.00 25.48
N ALA A 70 -22.51 23.81 24.94
CA ALA A 70 -21.57 22.77 25.34
C ALA A 70 -20.13 23.17 24.96
N ASP A 71 -19.19 23.01 25.90
CA ASP A 71 -17.77 23.16 25.62
C ASP A 71 -17.19 21.84 25.10
N LEU A 72 -17.12 21.71 23.78
CA LEU A 72 -16.60 20.53 23.07
C LEU A 72 -15.46 20.89 22.12
N LYS A 73 -14.66 21.92 22.46
CA LYS A 73 -13.55 22.40 21.62
C LYS A 73 -12.54 21.28 21.31
N ALA A 74 -12.24 20.42 22.29
CA ALA A 74 -11.28 19.33 22.13
C ALA A 74 -11.83 18.21 21.21
N GLU A 75 -13.09 17.83 21.37
CA GLU A 75 -13.79 16.85 20.53
C GLU A 75 -13.88 17.34 19.08
N LEU A 76 -14.26 18.60 18.86
CA LEU A 76 -14.31 19.21 17.54
C LEU A 76 -12.92 19.22 16.88
N GLY A 77 -11.88 19.59 17.64
CA GLY A 77 -10.50 19.56 17.15
C GLY A 77 -10.04 18.16 16.71
N ARG A 78 -10.41 17.10 17.45
CA ARG A 78 -10.14 15.70 17.06
C ARG A 78 -10.83 15.32 15.75
N LEU A 79 -11.99 15.90 15.47
CA LEU A 79 -12.76 15.69 14.25
C LEU A 79 -12.32 16.59 13.09
N GLY A 80 -11.32 17.46 13.30
CA GLY A 80 -10.87 18.43 12.31
C GLY A 80 -11.86 19.56 12.05
N LEU A 81 -12.77 19.82 13.00
CA LEU A 81 -13.76 20.89 12.93
C LEU A 81 -13.32 22.07 13.78
N ASP A 82 -13.48 23.28 13.26
CA ASP A 82 -13.24 24.49 14.03
C ASP A 82 -14.42 24.74 14.99
N ALA A 83 -14.12 25.00 16.26
CA ALA A 83 -15.11 25.39 17.26
C ALA A 83 -15.72 26.76 16.96
N GLY A 84 -15.06 27.60 16.15
CA GLY A 84 -15.48 28.95 15.85
C GLY A 84 -15.28 29.90 17.04
N ASP A 85 -15.71 31.16 16.85
CA ASP A 85 -15.55 32.23 17.83
C ASP A 85 -16.60 32.23 18.95
N LEU A 86 -17.59 31.32 18.89
CA LEU A 86 -18.67 31.24 19.88
C LEU A 86 -18.18 30.47 21.11
N GLU A 87 -18.07 31.16 22.24
CA GLU A 87 -17.73 30.56 23.53
C GLU A 87 -18.85 29.58 23.94
N ALA A 88 -18.54 28.28 23.95
CA ALA A 88 -19.39 27.20 24.43
C ALA A 88 -20.74 27.01 23.72
N GLU A 89 -20.88 27.44 22.46
CA GLU A 89 -22.04 27.11 21.62
C GLU A 89 -21.67 26.22 20.43
N MET A 90 -22.55 25.28 20.13
CA MET A 90 -22.46 24.40 18.98
C MET A 90 -23.78 24.40 18.21
N ILE A 91 -23.69 24.69 16.92
CA ILE A 91 -24.83 24.68 16.00
C ILE A 91 -24.74 23.43 15.14
N ILE A 92 -25.74 22.58 15.20
CA ILE A 92 -25.84 21.38 14.36
C ILE A 92 -26.99 21.58 13.39
N ARG A 93 -26.73 21.39 12.09
CA ARG A 93 -27.76 21.43 11.04
C ARG A 93 -27.70 20.17 10.18
N ARG A 94 -28.84 19.56 9.95
CA ARG A 94 -29.02 18.43 9.04
C ARG A 94 -30.05 18.77 7.97
N GLU A 95 -29.66 18.59 6.72
CA GLU A 95 -30.53 18.80 5.56
C GLU A 95 -30.78 17.46 4.87
N ILE A 96 -32.04 17.19 4.52
CA ILE A 96 -32.45 15.97 3.80
C ILE A 96 -33.22 16.40 2.55
N SER A 97 -32.88 15.81 1.42
CA SER A 97 -33.59 15.97 0.16
C SER A 97 -34.40 14.72 -0.19
N PRO A 98 -35.47 14.84 -0.99
CA PRO A 98 -36.28 13.70 -1.46
C PRO A 98 -35.50 12.67 -2.29
N ASP A 99 -34.31 13.01 -2.78
CA ASP A 99 -33.43 12.14 -3.56
C ASP A 99 -32.35 11.45 -2.70
N ASP A 100 -32.65 11.25 -1.41
CA ASP A 100 -31.77 10.65 -0.38
C ASP A 100 -30.44 11.37 -0.15
N ARG A 101 -30.23 12.55 -0.75
CA ARG A 101 -29.07 13.38 -0.43
C ARG A 101 -29.25 13.97 0.97
N ASN A 102 -28.26 13.72 1.81
CA ASN A 102 -28.18 14.30 3.14
C ASN A 102 -26.91 15.15 3.28
N ARG A 103 -27.02 16.21 4.05
CA ARG A 103 -25.88 17.07 4.41
C ARG A 103 -25.91 17.32 5.90
N VAL A 104 -24.74 17.27 6.52
CA VAL A 104 -24.57 17.54 7.94
C VAL A 104 -23.61 18.71 8.07
N PHE A 105 -23.95 19.63 8.94
CA PHE A 105 -23.12 20.78 9.27
C PHE A 105 -22.98 20.90 10.79
N ILE A 106 -21.79 21.23 11.24
CA ILE A 106 -21.50 21.61 12.63
C ILE A 106 -20.78 22.96 12.56
N ASN A 107 -21.27 23.98 13.27
CA ASN A 107 -20.74 25.34 13.25
C ASN A 107 -20.54 25.87 11.81
N ASN A 108 -21.55 25.65 10.96
CA ASN A 108 -21.56 25.96 9.52
C ASN A 108 -20.49 25.26 8.66
N GLN A 109 -19.73 24.31 9.20
CA GLN A 109 -18.77 23.51 8.44
C GLN A 109 -19.41 22.17 8.03
N PRO A 110 -19.30 21.74 6.77
CA PRO A 110 -19.80 20.45 6.33
C PRO A 110 -19.02 19.32 6.99
N THR A 111 -19.74 18.31 7.47
CA THR A 111 -19.16 17.13 8.15
C THR A 111 -19.93 15.85 7.80
N THR A 112 -19.57 14.74 8.43
CA THR A 112 -20.18 13.43 8.21
C THR A 112 -21.17 13.07 9.31
N VAL A 113 -22.04 12.10 9.02
CA VAL A 113 -22.93 11.50 10.03
C VAL A 113 -22.12 10.74 11.10
N SER A 114 -20.93 10.23 10.78
CA SER A 114 -20.09 9.54 11.77
C SER A 114 -19.55 10.50 12.83
N SER A 115 -19.08 11.69 12.43
CA SER A 115 -18.68 12.75 13.36
C SER A 115 -19.84 13.18 14.26
N LEU A 116 -21.06 13.25 13.72
CA LEU A 116 -22.26 13.53 14.49
C LEU A 116 -22.55 12.44 15.53
N ARG A 117 -22.44 11.15 15.17
CA ARG A 117 -22.63 10.02 16.11
C ARG A 117 -21.58 9.97 17.20
N GLU A 118 -20.37 10.43 16.93
CA GLU A 118 -19.30 10.51 17.93
C GLU A 118 -19.59 11.61 18.96
N LEU A 119 -20.15 12.75 18.53
CA LEU A 119 -20.47 13.89 19.40
C LEU A 119 -21.82 13.74 20.12
N ALA A 120 -22.79 13.05 19.50
CA ALA A 120 -24.17 12.97 19.99
C ALA A 120 -24.28 12.54 21.47
N PRO A 121 -23.54 11.53 21.95
CA PRO A 121 -23.67 11.11 23.35
C PRO A 121 -23.22 12.16 24.38
N SER A 122 -22.40 13.13 23.97
CA SER A 122 -21.99 14.26 24.82
C SER A 122 -23.01 15.40 24.81
N LEU A 123 -23.97 15.38 23.89
CA LEU A 123 -24.93 16.47 23.66
C LEU A 123 -26.35 16.12 24.10
N LEU A 124 -26.78 14.88 23.83
CA LEU A 124 -28.15 14.44 24.06
C LEU A 124 -28.20 12.91 24.25
N ASP A 125 -29.08 12.46 25.14
CA ASP A 125 -29.44 11.04 25.31
C ASP A 125 -30.96 10.93 25.13
N ILE A 126 -31.41 10.11 24.18
CA ILE A 126 -32.83 9.98 23.84
C ILE A 126 -33.34 8.63 24.34
N HIS A 127 -34.42 8.67 25.12
CA HIS A 127 -35.09 7.48 25.64
C HIS A 127 -36.49 7.34 25.03
N GLY A 128 -36.66 6.35 24.15
CA GLY A 128 -37.91 6.09 23.43
C GLY A 128 -38.13 4.62 23.07
N GLN A 129 -39.21 4.33 22.32
CA GLN A 129 -39.61 2.96 21.96
C GLN A 129 -38.64 2.23 21.02
N HIS A 130 -37.69 2.92 20.38
CA HIS A 130 -36.84 2.36 19.30
C HIS A 130 -35.35 2.71 19.39
N GLU A 131 -34.84 3.29 20.48
CA GLU A 131 -33.49 3.84 20.52
C GLU A 131 -32.55 3.07 21.47
N GLN A 132 -31.35 2.78 20.96
CA GLN A 132 -30.29 2.05 21.67
C GLN A 132 -29.98 2.78 22.96
N GLN A 133 -30.31 2.13 24.08
CA GLN A 133 -30.06 2.67 25.40
C GLN A 133 -28.54 2.81 25.57
N THR A 134 -28.08 4.01 25.88
CA THR A 134 -26.77 4.26 26.49
C THR A 134 -26.50 3.29 27.66
N LEU A 135 -27.55 2.89 28.37
CA LEU A 135 -27.54 1.89 29.45
C LEU A 135 -27.42 0.43 28.98
N LEU A 136 -27.72 0.11 27.72
CA LEU A 136 -27.55 -1.25 27.13
C LEU A 136 -26.24 -1.39 26.36
N ASP A 137 -25.49 -0.30 26.18
CA ASP A 137 -24.14 -0.38 25.65
C ASP A 137 -23.26 -1.13 26.64
N HIS A 138 -22.78 -2.31 26.24
CA HIS A 138 -21.92 -3.16 27.06
C HIS A 138 -20.66 -2.44 27.55
N ALA A 139 -20.08 -1.53 26.77
CA ALA A 139 -18.91 -0.77 27.19
C ALA A 139 -19.25 0.17 28.35
N ARG A 140 -20.38 0.89 28.23
CA ARG A 140 -20.85 1.80 29.30
C ARG A 140 -21.31 1.04 30.53
N GLN A 141 -21.92 -0.13 30.36
CA GLN A 141 -22.25 -1.01 31.49
C GLN A 141 -21.00 -1.45 32.24
N LEU A 142 -19.93 -1.80 31.53
CA LEU A 142 -18.65 -2.15 32.14
C LEU A 142 -18.07 -0.98 32.92
N ASP A 143 -18.07 0.22 32.32
CA ASP A 143 -17.59 1.44 32.99
C ASP A 143 -18.39 1.75 34.27
N LEU A 144 -19.71 1.54 34.25
CA LEU A 144 -20.57 1.69 35.43
C LEU A 144 -20.24 0.67 36.52
N ILE A 145 -20.00 -0.60 36.15
CA ILE A 145 -19.61 -1.66 37.09
C ILE A 145 -18.23 -1.36 37.68
N ASP A 146 -17.28 -0.91 36.85
CA ASP A 146 -15.94 -0.57 37.28
C ASP A 146 -15.92 0.64 38.21
N ALA A 147 -16.74 1.65 37.93
CA ALA A 147 -16.94 2.79 38.82
C ALA A 147 -17.58 2.37 40.15
N TYR A 148 -18.59 1.49 40.12
CA TYR A 148 -19.22 0.96 41.33
C TYR A 148 -18.25 0.13 42.19
N ALA A 149 -17.40 -0.67 41.55
CA ALA A 149 -16.40 -1.51 42.21
C ALA A 149 -15.13 -0.74 42.62
N ASP A 150 -15.03 0.55 42.30
CA ASP A 150 -13.82 1.38 42.46
C ASP A 150 -12.57 0.72 41.82
N SER A 151 -12.78 0.03 40.69
CA SER A 151 -11.77 -0.78 40.01
C SER A 151 -10.98 0.00 38.96
N ALA A 152 -11.25 1.30 38.76
CA ALA A 152 -10.67 2.12 37.69
C ALA A 152 -9.13 2.04 37.65
N ARG A 153 -8.46 1.99 38.81
CA ARG A 153 -7.01 1.82 38.90
C ARG A 153 -6.53 0.44 38.42
N LEU A 154 -7.29 -0.62 38.68
CA LEU A 154 -6.97 -1.97 38.22
C LEU A 154 -7.27 -2.12 36.73
N ALA A 155 -8.40 -1.59 36.26
CA ALA A 155 -8.75 -1.55 34.84
C ALA A 155 -7.68 -0.80 34.01
N GLY A 156 -7.16 0.33 34.53
CA GLY A 156 -6.04 1.05 33.92
C GLY A 156 -4.77 0.19 33.81
N LYS A 157 -4.38 -0.52 34.87
CA LYS A 157 -3.23 -1.43 34.83
C LYS A 157 -3.42 -2.58 33.84
N VAL A 158 -4.61 -3.16 33.77
CA VAL A 158 -4.93 -4.21 32.79
C VAL A 158 -4.78 -3.65 31.38
N ARG A 159 -5.28 -2.44 31.12
CA ARG A 159 -5.16 -1.77 29.81
C ARG A 159 -3.70 -1.55 29.42
N GLU A 160 -2.87 -1.06 30.34
CA GLU A 160 -1.42 -0.87 30.10
C GLU A 160 -0.73 -2.20 29.76
N ILE A 161 -0.97 -3.25 30.55
CA ILE A 161 -0.41 -4.58 30.31
C ILE A 161 -0.88 -5.11 28.96
N PHE A 162 -2.18 -4.98 28.66
CA PHE A 162 -2.75 -5.44 27.40
C PHE A 162 -2.14 -4.74 26.20
N THR A 163 -1.98 -3.40 26.24
CA THR A 163 -1.31 -2.67 25.16
C THR A 163 0.16 -3.08 24.97
N THR A 164 0.84 -3.47 26.06
CA THR A 164 2.21 -4.00 25.99
C THR A 164 2.24 -5.38 25.34
N VAL A 165 1.27 -6.24 25.66
CA VAL A 165 1.13 -7.57 25.05
C VAL A 165 0.83 -7.45 23.55
N GLU A 166 -0.12 -6.60 23.16
CA GLU A 166 -0.45 -6.39 21.74
C GLU A 166 0.76 -5.90 20.94
N ALA A 167 1.55 -4.97 21.51
CA ALA A 167 2.77 -4.49 20.87
C ALA A 167 3.82 -5.61 20.72
N ALA A 168 4.01 -6.43 21.75
CA ALA A 168 4.95 -7.55 21.71
C ALA A 168 4.49 -8.66 20.73
N GLU A 169 3.19 -8.92 20.62
CA GLU A 169 2.64 -9.86 19.64
C GLU A 169 2.83 -9.37 18.21
N ALA A 170 2.65 -8.06 17.97
CA ALA A 170 2.92 -7.45 16.68
C ALA A 170 4.41 -7.56 16.30
N GLU A 171 5.32 -7.23 17.22
CA GLU A 171 6.76 -7.36 17.01
C GLU A 171 7.18 -8.81 16.73
N LEU A 172 6.62 -9.78 17.48
CA LEU A 172 6.88 -11.20 17.27
C LEU A 172 6.44 -11.64 15.87
N ALA A 173 5.26 -11.20 15.41
CA ALA A 173 4.77 -11.52 14.08
C ALA A 173 5.69 -10.99 12.97
N GLU A 174 6.21 -9.76 13.13
CA GLU A 174 7.18 -9.18 12.20
C GLU A 174 8.50 -9.97 12.16
N LEU A 175 9.04 -10.31 13.32
CA LEU A 175 10.28 -11.08 13.44
C LEU A 175 10.17 -12.48 12.81
N ILE A 176 9.03 -13.15 12.99
CA ILE A 176 8.76 -14.45 12.36
C ILE A 176 8.77 -14.31 10.83
N ALA A 177 8.09 -13.28 10.31
CA ALA A 177 8.04 -13.03 8.87
C ALA A 177 9.42 -12.67 8.29
N GLU A 178 10.23 -11.89 9.02
CA GLU A 178 11.59 -11.56 8.61
C GLU A 178 12.51 -12.79 8.62
N HIS A 179 12.41 -13.63 9.65
CA HIS A 179 13.18 -14.86 9.76
C HIS A 179 12.90 -15.81 8.60
N ALA A 180 11.63 -15.98 8.22
CA ALA A 180 11.25 -16.80 7.05
C ALA A 180 11.90 -16.29 5.75
N ARG A 181 11.89 -14.96 5.51
CA ARG A 181 12.55 -14.35 4.35
C ARG A 181 14.07 -14.56 4.35
N LYS A 182 14.70 -14.51 5.53
CA LYS A 182 16.14 -14.75 5.67
C LYS A 182 16.52 -16.20 5.36
N ILE A 183 15.70 -17.18 5.77
CA ILE A 183 15.90 -18.59 5.44
C ILE A 183 15.86 -18.78 3.92
N GLU A 184 14.79 -18.32 3.26
CA GLU A 184 14.65 -18.46 1.81
C GLU A 184 15.81 -17.80 1.05
N ARG A 185 16.24 -16.61 1.50
CA ARG A 185 17.39 -15.93 0.93
C ARG A 185 18.69 -16.71 1.14
N SER A 186 18.88 -17.30 2.32
CA SER A 186 20.04 -18.13 2.63
C SER A 186 20.10 -19.35 1.73
N ASP A 187 18.99 -20.06 1.55
CA ASP A 187 18.91 -21.25 0.70
C ASP A 187 19.25 -20.92 -0.75
N LEU A 188 18.73 -19.81 -1.29
CA LEU A 188 19.08 -19.33 -2.62
C LEU A 188 20.57 -19.01 -2.76
N LEU A 189 21.16 -18.33 -1.76
CA LEU A 189 22.58 -17.97 -1.79
C LEU A 189 23.48 -19.20 -1.69
N ILE A 190 23.10 -20.19 -0.88
CA ILE A 190 23.80 -21.48 -0.78
C ILE A 190 23.75 -22.19 -2.13
N PHE A 191 22.57 -22.28 -2.75
CA PHE A 191 22.41 -22.88 -4.07
C PHE A 191 23.28 -22.18 -5.13
N GLN A 192 23.23 -20.85 -5.20
CA GLN A 192 24.03 -20.07 -6.16
C GLN A 192 25.53 -20.25 -5.95
N ARG A 193 25.98 -20.23 -4.68
CA ARG A 193 27.38 -20.51 -4.34
C ARG A 193 27.80 -21.89 -4.82
N ASP A 194 26.98 -22.90 -4.56
CA ASP A 194 27.29 -24.30 -4.89
C ASP A 194 27.31 -24.52 -6.41
N GLU A 195 26.42 -23.88 -7.18
CA GLU A 195 26.49 -23.88 -8.64
C GLU A 195 27.80 -23.26 -9.16
N ILE A 196 28.17 -22.08 -8.65
CA ILE A 196 29.40 -21.40 -9.07
C ILE A 196 30.63 -22.24 -8.71
N GLN A 197 30.67 -22.84 -7.51
CA GLN A 197 31.77 -23.70 -7.08
C GLN A 197 31.87 -24.98 -7.92
N LYS A 198 30.73 -25.57 -8.32
CA LYS A 198 30.70 -26.76 -9.17
C LYS A 198 31.18 -26.46 -10.59
N THR A 199 30.83 -25.31 -11.14
CA THR A 199 31.30 -24.87 -12.45
C THR A 199 32.76 -24.43 -12.44
N ASP A 200 33.25 -23.90 -11.30
CA ASP A 200 34.60 -23.35 -11.11
C ASP A 200 35.12 -22.50 -12.30
N PRO A 201 34.33 -21.53 -12.79
CA PRO A 201 34.66 -20.80 -14.01
C PRO A 201 35.93 -19.98 -13.81
N LYS A 202 36.83 -20.00 -14.79
CA LYS A 202 38.05 -19.19 -14.76
C LYS A 202 37.89 -17.90 -15.59
N PRO A 203 38.47 -16.77 -15.15
CA PRO A 203 38.52 -15.57 -15.97
C PRO A 203 39.22 -15.86 -17.31
N GLY A 204 38.56 -15.51 -18.42
CA GLY A 204 39.10 -15.71 -19.77
C GLY A 204 38.97 -17.13 -20.34
N GLU A 205 38.32 -18.05 -19.62
CA GLU A 205 38.12 -19.44 -20.07
C GLU A 205 37.33 -19.51 -21.38
N ALA A 206 36.29 -18.68 -21.54
CA ALA A 206 35.45 -18.69 -22.73
C ALA A 206 36.25 -18.35 -24.02
N GLU A 207 37.19 -17.41 -23.95
CA GLU A 207 38.07 -17.01 -25.03
C GLU A 207 39.09 -18.11 -25.36
N GLU A 208 39.61 -18.81 -24.35
CA GLU A 208 40.50 -19.95 -24.55
C GLU A 208 39.78 -21.12 -25.20
N VAL A 209 38.61 -21.49 -24.69
CA VAL A 209 37.77 -22.57 -25.24
C VAL A 209 37.37 -22.26 -26.68
N ARG A 210 36.98 -21.01 -26.99
CA ARG A 210 36.66 -20.59 -28.36
C ARG A 210 37.86 -20.73 -29.31
N ARG A 211 39.05 -20.31 -28.90
CA ARG A 211 40.28 -20.48 -29.72
C ARG A 211 40.60 -21.95 -29.96
N LYS A 212 40.49 -22.80 -28.93
CA LYS A 212 40.68 -24.25 -29.07
C LYS A 212 39.67 -24.87 -30.03
N LEU A 213 38.39 -24.48 -29.92
CA LEU A 213 37.33 -24.95 -30.81
C LEU A 213 37.58 -24.54 -32.27
N GLU A 214 38.07 -23.32 -32.52
CA GLU A 214 38.39 -22.84 -33.87
C GLU A 214 39.49 -23.67 -34.53
N VAL A 215 40.56 -23.99 -33.79
CA VAL A 215 41.64 -24.85 -34.29
C VAL A 215 41.12 -26.27 -34.54
N LEU A 216 40.39 -26.85 -33.59
CA LEU A 216 39.88 -28.23 -33.70
C LEU A 216 38.86 -28.39 -34.83
N SER A 217 37.96 -27.42 -35.01
CA SER A 217 36.97 -27.44 -36.09
C SER A 217 37.59 -27.30 -37.48
N ASN A 218 38.79 -26.72 -37.58
CA ASN A 218 39.54 -26.61 -38.84
C ASN A 218 40.69 -27.62 -38.95
N ALA A 219 40.77 -28.61 -38.06
CA ALA A 219 41.90 -29.54 -37.98
C ALA A 219 42.15 -30.29 -39.30
N GLU A 220 41.10 -30.75 -39.99
CA GLU A 220 41.22 -31.45 -41.28
C GLU A 220 41.77 -30.53 -42.38
N LYS A 221 41.33 -29.27 -42.42
CA LYS A 221 41.84 -28.28 -43.38
C LYS A 221 43.30 -27.95 -43.10
N LEU A 222 43.67 -27.81 -41.82
CA LEU A 222 45.05 -27.55 -41.40
C LEU A 222 45.96 -28.72 -41.74
N LEU A 223 45.55 -29.96 -41.44
CA LEU A 223 46.28 -31.18 -41.80
C LEU A 223 46.41 -31.33 -43.32
N GLY A 224 45.32 -31.12 -44.07
CA GLY A 224 45.36 -31.16 -45.53
C GLY A 224 46.25 -30.07 -46.13
N ALA A 225 46.26 -28.86 -45.57
CA ALA A 225 47.16 -27.80 -46.00
C ALA A 225 48.63 -28.14 -45.72
N ALA A 226 48.93 -28.66 -44.53
CA ALA A 226 50.27 -29.11 -44.15
C ALA A 226 50.76 -30.27 -45.04
N ALA A 227 49.89 -31.27 -45.29
CA ALA A 227 50.20 -32.41 -46.16
C ALA A 227 50.49 -31.97 -47.59
N ARG A 228 49.65 -31.09 -48.17
CA ARG A 228 49.92 -30.51 -49.51
C ARG A 228 51.22 -29.71 -49.55
N GLY A 229 51.52 -28.96 -48.50
CA GLY A 229 52.78 -28.23 -48.39
C GLY A 229 53.99 -29.16 -48.33
N TYR A 230 53.88 -30.24 -47.57
CA TYR A 230 54.91 -31.28 -47.47
C TYR A 230 55.13 -32.00 -48.80
N GLU A 231 54.05 -32.40 -49.47
CA GLU A 231 54.07 -33.03 -50.78
C GLU A 231 54.76 -32.14 -51.82
N ALA A 232 54.39 -30.85 -51.89
CA ALA A 232 54.98 -29.88 -52.81
C ALA A 232 56.48 -29.62 -52.55
N LEU A 233 56.90 -29.68 -51.29
CA LEU A 233 58.30 -29.45 -50.93
C LEU A 233 59.19 -30.67 -51.14
N TYR A 234 58.70 -31.89 -50.87
CA TYR A 234 59.53 -33.09 -50.79
C TYR A 234 59.09 -34.26 -51.66
N GLU A 235 57.80 -34.64 -51.64
CA GLU A 235 57.37 -35.93 -52.20
C GLU A 235 56.96 -35.88 -53.68
N ALA A 236 56.52 -34.73 -54.19
CA ALA A 236 56.16 -34.59 -55.60
C ALA A 236 57.38 -34.83 -56.52
N GLU A 237 57.15 -35.40 -57.72
CA GLU A 237 58.23 -35.62 -58.70
C GLU A 237 58.91 -34.30 -59.10
N THR A 238 58.14 -33.23 -59.21
CA THR A 238 58.61 -31.84 -59.39
C THR A 238 58.58 -31.06 -58.07
N SER A 239 58.99 -31.68 -56.97
CA SER A 239 59.09 -30.99 -55.69
C SER A 239 60.09 -29.82 -55.77
N VAL A 240 59.94 -28.85 -54.88
CA VAL A 240 60.86 -27.71 -54.83
C VAL A 240 62.29 -28.19 -54.59
N VAL A 241 62.48 -29.20 -53.72
CA VAL A 241 63.79 -29.79 -53.47
C VAL A 241 64.34 -30.50 -54.71
N SER A 242 63.53 -31.27 -55.44
CA SER A 242 64.00 -31.94 -56.66
C SER A 242 64.35 -30.93 -57.77
N THR A 243 63.55 -29.88 -57.90
CA THR A 243 63.76 -28.81 -58.88
C THR A 243 65.01 -28.00 -58.56
N ILE A 244 65.22 -27.64 -57.29
CA ILE A 244 66.44 -26.96 -56.83
C ILE A 244 67.67 -27.83 -57.10
N ALA A 245 67.62 -29.13 -56.75
CA ALA A 245 68.71 -30.06 -57.04
C ALA A 245 69.00 -30.20 -58.54
N GLN A 246 67.97 -30.10 -59.39
CA GLN A 246 68.13 -30.09 -60.85
C GLN A 246 68.78 -28.79 -61.34
N VAL A 247 68.37 -27.63 -60.82
CA VAL A 247 68.99 -26.33 -61.14
C VAL A 247 70.46 -26.33 -60.71
N GLU A 248 70.76 -26.86 -59.53
CA GLU A 248 72.13 -27.02 -59.02
C GLU A 248 72.98 -27.85 -59.99
N ARG A 249 72.46 -28.98 -60.51
CA ARG A 249 73.16 -29.81 -61.51
C ARG A 249 73.45 -29.03 -62.79
N VAL A 250 72.47 -28.32 -63.34
CA VAL A 250 72.65 -27.54 -64.58
C VAL A 250 73.66 -26.40 -64.38
N LEU A 251 73.62 -25.73 -63.23
CA LEU A 251 74.60 -24.69 -62.90
C LEU A 251 76.01 -25.27 -62.72
N ARG A 252 76.15 -26.46 -62.11
CA ARG A 252 77.44 -27.17 -62.02
C ARG A 252 78.00 -27.53 -63.40
N GLU A 253 77.15 -27.93 -64.34
CA GLU A 253 77.54 -28.19 -65.73
C GLU A 253 77.98 -26.90 -66.44
N ALA A 254 77.22 -25.81 -66.31
CA ALA A 254 77.57 -24.51 -66.89
C ALA A 254 78.81 -23.88 -66.26
N ALA A 255 79.06 -24.11 -64.96
CA ALA A 255 80.24 -23.63 -64.25
C ALA A 255 81.55 -24.25 -64.80
N GLN A 256 81.48 -25.38 -65.52
CA GLN A 256 82.62 -25.92 -66.27
C GLN A 256 83.07 -24.99 -67.41
N HIS A 257 82.19 -24.07 -67.84
CA HIS A 257 82.44 -23.11 -68.91
C HIS A 257 82.64 -21.66 -68.42
N ASP A 258 82.06 -21.27 -67.27
CA ASP A 258 82.32 -19.98 -66.60
C ASP A 258 82.40 -20.16 -65.07
N SER A 259 83.60 -20.01 -64.50
CA SER A 259 83.87 -20.22 -63.08
C SER A 259 83.21 -19.22 -62.14
N ARG A 260 82.68 -18.10 -62.65
CA ARG A 260 81.92 -17.14 -61.82
C ARG A 260 80.60 -17.72 -61.32
N LEU A 261 80.10 -18.79 -61.95
CA LEU A 261 78.85 -19.44 -61.60
C LEU A 261 78.96 -20.32 -60.34
N GLU A 262 80.16 -20.71 -59.89
CA GLU A 262 80.34 -21.50 -58.66
C GLU A 262 79.81 -20.78 -57.41
N ARG A 263 79.95 -19.45 -57.37
CA ARG A 263 79.46 -18.62 -56.26
C ARG A 263 77.93 -18.62 -56.12
N LEU A 264 77.21 -18.90 -57.22
CA LEU A 264 75.75 -19.00 -57.20
C LEU A 264 75.28 -20.39 -56.73
N ILE A 265 76.09 -21.43 -56.92
CA ILE A 265 75.79 -22.79 -56.47
C ILE A 265 75.90 -22.87 -54.94
N GLU A 266 76.85 -22.17 -54.32
CA GLU A 266 76.99 -22.11 -52.85
C GLU A 266 75.81 -21.42 -52.14
N GLN A 267 74.97 -20.70 -52.88
CA GLN A 267 73.78 -20.01 -52.34
C GLN A 267 72.50 -20.84 -52.44
N ILE A 268 72.56 -21.99 -53.12
CA ILE A 268 71.48 -22.96 -53.30
C ILE A 268 71.63 -24.06 -52.26
#